data_AF-Q9CA01-F1
#
_entry.id   AF-Q9CA01-F1
#
_cell.length_a   1.000
_cell.length_b   1.000
_cell.length_c   1.000
_cell.angle_alpha   90.00
_cell.angle_beta   90.00
_cell.angle_gamma   90.00
#
_symmetry.space_group_name_H-M   'P 1'
#
loop_
_entity.id
_entity.type
_entity.pdbx_description
1 polymer ?
#
loop_
_entity_poly.entity_id
_entity_poly.type
_entity_poly.pdbx_seq_one_letter_code
_entity_poly.pdbx_strand_id
1 'polypeptide(L)'
;MKTSLLCIAEDNSGLVVWNPYLCQTKWIRLRNTFHRYDVFALGHDNNRNHKILRFLYDAKKYRTGRGRDNDVYDFSSDSWRRVFDVNPHRGELFYYSGVSLKGNSYFFGQEVTIEEEEEEVISQPRDYLLCFDFTTERFGPRLSLPFNPPSPNFDYLTLSWARDEKLAVLYNHYNTREIIEIWISTKIEPNTVSWSTFLTVDTSLINGLPDRFSTFYGPRSFFIDEEKKVAVFFDNKGTETGCYQVAYIIGDNGYFKSVKIGVISNSQWQQGILVCSSYVPSLVQLQD
;
A
#
# COMPACT_ATOMS: atom_id res chain seq x y z
N MET A 1 11.08 -16.79 -5.57
CA MET A 1 10.14 -15.84 -4.94
C MET A 1 10.15 -16.06 -3.45
N LYS A 2 10.42 -15.03 -2.64
CA LYS A 2 10.29 -15.04 -1.18
C LYS A 2 9.35 -13.90 -0.79
N THR A 3 8.06 -14.20 -0.75
CA THR A 3 7.02 -13.22 -0.39
C THR A 3 6.45 -13.62 0.96
N SER A 4 6.20 -12.63 1.82
CA SER A 4 5.43 -12.78 3.05
C SER A 4 4.10 -12.04 2.90
N LEU A 5 3.01 -12.68 3.31
CA LEU A 5 1.66 -12.14 3.26
C LEU A 5 1.15 -11.93 4.68
N LEU A 6 0.48 -10.81 4.92
CA LEU A 6 -0.16 -10.47 6.19
C LEU A 6 -1.67 -10.38 5.99
N CYS A 7 -2.39 -11.28 6.64
CA CYS A 7 -3.84 -11.34 6.60
C CYS A 7 -4.42 -11.17 8.01
N ILE A 8 -5.62 -10.62 8.10
CA ILE A 8 -6.41 -10.58 9.33
C ILE A 8 -7.36 -11.77 9.32
N ALA A 9 -7.43 -12.47 10.45
CA ALA A 9 -8.38 -13.56 10.62
C ALA A 9 -9.83 -13.08 10.56
N GLU A 10 -10.74 -13.93 10.10
CA GLU A 10 -12.15 -13.58 9.89
C GLU A 10 -12.86 -13.06 11.14
N ASP A 11 -12.46 -13.54 12.31
CA ASP A 11 -13.00 -13.13 13.60
C ASP A 11 -12.44 -11.78 14.09
N ASN A 12 -11.58 -11.14 13.30
CA ASN A 12 -10.91 -9.88 13.59
C ASN A 12 -10.11 -9.89 14.91
N SER A 13 -9.74 -11.08 15.41
CA SER A 13 -9.09 -11.27 16.70
C SER A 13 -7.57 -11.46 16.60
N GLY A 14 -7.09 -11.87 15.42
CA GLY A 14 -5.70 -12.19 15.17
C GLY A 14 -5.23 -11.84 13.76
N LEU A 15 -3.92 -11.75 13.61
CA LEU A 15 -3.22 -11.65 12.34
C LEU A 15 -2.58 -13.00 12.01
N VAL A 16 -2.60 -13.35 10.74
CA VAL A 16 -1.86 -14.48 10.19
C VAL A 16 -0.77 -13.93 9.29
N VAL A 17 0.48 -14.23 9.65
CA VAL A 17 1.62 -14.00 8.79
C VAL A 17 1.90 -15.30 8.06
N TRP A 18 1.84 -15.28 6.73
CA TRP A 18 2.07 -16.44 5.89
C TRP A 18 3.32 -16.24 5.03
N ASN A 19 4.28 -17.15 5.17
CA ASN A 19 5.40 -17.31 4.25
C ASN A 19 5.08 -18.47 3.29
N PRO A 20 4.46 -18.20 2.12
CA PRO A 20 4.16 -19.22 1.12
C PRO A 20 5.39 -20.00 0.63
N TYR A 21 6.57 -19.37 0.57
CA TYR A 21 7.78 -20.03 0.09
C TYR A 21 8.26 -21.14 1.01
N LEU A 22 8.14 -20.93 2.32
CA LEU A 22 8.46 -21.94 3.33
C LEU A 22 7.24 -22.75 3.78
N CYS A 23 6.06 -22.46 3.24
CA CYS A 23 4.77 -23.02 3.68
C CYS A 23 4.53 -22.86 5.19
N GLN A 24 4.96 -21.72 5.77
CA GLN A 24 4.84 -21.45 7.21
C GLN A 24 3.80 -20.38 7.49
N THR A 25 3.02 -20.56 8.55
CA THR A 25 2.06 -19.57 9.04
C THR A 25 2.30 -19.31 10.52
N LYS A 26 2.29 -18.05 10.95
CA LYS A 26 2.29 -17.67 12.37
C LYS A 26 1.04 -16.88 12.70
N TRP A 27 0.39 -17.27 13.79
CA TRP A 27 -0.74 -16.56 14.36
C TRP A 27 -0.25 -15.54 15.39
N ILE A 28 -0.70 -14.30 15.24
CA ILE A 28 -0.34 -13.19 16.11
C ILE A 28 -1.62 -12.63 16.70
N ARG A 29 -1.76 -12.73 18.02
CA ARG A 29 -2.89 -12.13 18.71
C ARG A 29 -2.77 -10.62 18.66
N LEU A 30 -3.86 -9.94 18.31
CA LEU A 30 -3.88 -8.48 18.36
C LEU A 30 -3.89 -7.98 19.80
N ARG A 31 -3.18 -6.88 20.05
CA ARG A 31 -3.19 -6.21 21.36
C ARG A 31 -4.56 -5.66 21.76
N ASN A 32 -5.36 -5.27 20.78
CA ASN A 32 -6.72 -4.73 20.92
C ASN A 32 -7.53 -5.07 19.66
N THR A 33 -8.84 -4.84 19.71
CA THR A 33 -9.77 -5.14 18.61
C THR A 33 -9.31 -4.51 17.29
N PHE A 34 -9.36 -5.29 16.20
CA PHE A 34 -9.13 -4.76 14.86
C PHE A 34 -10.23 -3.77 14.45
N HIS A 35 -9.82 -2.64 13.89
CA HIS A 35 -10.72 -1.73 13.21
C HIS A 35 -10.48 -1.81 11.70
N ARG A 36 -11.54 -1.82 10.89
CA ARG A 36 -11.46 -1.88 9.41
C ARG A 36 -10.61 -0.80 8.71
N TYR A 37 -10.21 0.24 9.45
CA TYR A 37 -9.38 1.35 8.97
C TYR A 37 -7.98 1.34 9.58
N ASP A 38 -7.66 0.31 10.36
CA ASP A 38 -6.28 0.08 10.79
C ASP A 38 -5.43 -0.22 9.57
N VAL A 39 -4.22 0.33 9.59
CA VAL A 39 -3.26 0.19 8.51
C VAL A 39 -2.11 -0.66 9.03
N PHE A 40 -1.69 -1.64 8.25
CA PHE A 40 -0.60 -2.54 8.60
C PHE A 40 0.54 -2.42 7.62
N ALA A 41 1.75 -2.65 8.12
CA ALA A 41 2.91 -2.84 7.28
C ALA A 41 3.91 -3.82 7.90
N LEU A 42 4.61 -4.53 7.04
CA LEU A 42 5.65 -5.49 7.40
C LEU A 42 7.03 -4.89 7.11
N GLY A 43 8.01 -5.21 7.93
CA GLY A 43 9.40 -4.90 7.64
C GLY A 43 10.33 -5.67 8.56
N HIS A 44 11.61 -5.34 8.53
CA HIS A 44 12.59 -5.96 9.40
C HIS A 44 13.71 -4.97 9.74
N ASP A 45 14.32 -5.17 10.90
CA ASP A 45 15.51 -4.41 11.28
C ASP A 45 16.79 -4.99 10.63
N ASN A 46 17.93 -4.38 10.94
CA ASN A 46 19.25 -4.81 10.47
C ASN A 46 19.64 -6.24 10.88
N ASN A 47 19.03 -6.79 11.94
CA ASN A 47 19.24 -8.18 12.37
C ASN A 47 18.33 -9.16 11.63
N ARG A 48 17.57 -8.68 10.63
CA ARG A 48 16.52 -9.42 9.91
C ARG A 48 15.42 -9.92 10.84
N ASN A 49 15.27 -9.30 12.00
CA ASN A 49 14.13 -9.56 12.87
C ASN A 49 12.92 -8.85 12.25
N HIS A 50 11.91 -9.65 11.89
CA HIS A 50 10.69 -9.14 11.31
C HIS A 50 9.89 -8.36 12.35
N LYS A 51 9.12 -7.39 11.87
CA LYS A 51 8.26 -6.54 12.68
C LYS A 51 7.00 -6.19 11.90
N ILE A 52 5.91 -5.96 12.62
CA ILE A 52 4.65 -5.46 12.05
C ILE A 52 4.36 -4.10 12.66
N LEU A 53 4.23 -3.08 11.82
CA LEU A 53 3.68 -1.79 12.20
C LEU A 53 2.15 -1.84 12.05
N ARG A 54 1.44 -1.33 13.04
CA ARG A 54 -0.01 -1.11 13.01
C ARG A 54 -0.32 0.33 13.37
N PHE A 55 -0.97 1.06 12.46
CA PHE A 55 -1.60 2.34 12.76
C PHE A 55 -3.02 2.09 13.24
N LEU A 56 -3.33 2.56 14.44
CA LEU A 56 -4.66 2.39 15.03
C LEU A 56 -5.60 3.49 14.56
N TYR A 57 -6.76 3.10 14.05
CA TYR A 57 -7.83 4.03 13.77
C TYR A 57 -8.50 4.51 15.06
N ASP A 58 -8.57 5.82 15.24
CA ASP A 58 -9.32 6.46 16.32
C ASP A 58 -10.17 7.60 15.74
N ALA A 59 -11.50 7.41 15.75
CA ALA A 59 -12.46 8.36 15.21
C ALA A 59 -12.43 9.73 15.91
N LYS A 60 -12.08 9.78 17.21
CA LYS A 60 -11.96 11.06 17.94
C LYS A 60 -10.69 11.78 17.53
N LYS A 61 -9.56 11.07 17.50
CA LYS A 61 -8.27 11.65 17.07
C LYS A 61 -8.35 12.16 15.64
N TYR A 62 -8.96 11.38 14.75
CA TYR A 62 -9.27 11.77 13.36
C TYR A 62 -10.00 13.12 13.28
N ARG A 63 -11.09 13.29 14.04
CA ARG A 63 -11.86 14.56 14.03
C ARG A 63 -11.09 15.75 14.61
N THR A 64 -10.19 15.49 15.56
CA THR A 64 -9.41 16.54 16.25
C THR A 64 -8.05 16.82 15.61
N GLY A 65 -7.75 16.23 14.44
CA GLY A 65 -6.44 16.37 13.78
C GLY A 65 -5.27 15.79 14.59
N ARG A 66 -5.55 14.95 15.60
CA ARG A 66 -4.50 14.30 16.40
C ARG A 66 -3.99 13.07 15.66
N GLY A 67 -2.68 12.86 15.68
CA GLY A 67 -2.03 11.72 15.02
C GLY A 67 -2.55 10.38 15.53
N ARG A 68 -2.40 9.34 14.70
CA ARG A 68 -2.76 7.96 15.07
C ARG A 68 -1.78 7.40 16.09
N ASP A 69 -2.27 6.55 16.99
CA ASP A 69 -1.36 5.72 17.79
C ASP A 69 -0.77 4.63 16.90
N ASN A 70 0.49 4.29 17.17
CA ASN A 70 1.21 3.26 16.45
C ASN A 70 1.66 2.18 17.42
N ASP A 71 1.39 0.93 17.08
CA ASP A 71 1.93 -0.23 17.78
C ASP A 71 2.85 -1.00 16.82
N VAL A 72 3.96 -1.51 17.35
CA VAL A 72 4.89 -2.39 16.64
C VAL A 72 4.91 -3.75 17.33
N TYR A 73 4.67 -4.80 16.55
CA TYR A 73 4.91 -6.17 16.97
C TYR A 73 6.32 -6.58 16.59
N ASP A 74 7.03 -7.16 17.55
CA ASP A 74 8.40 -7.63 17.41
C ASP A 74 8.42 -9.15 17.46
N PHE A 75 8.87 -9.80 16.39
CA PHE A 75 8.86 -11.26 16.31
C PHE A 75 9.86 -11.91 17.27
N SER A 76 10.98 -11.22 17.57
CA SER A 76 12.00 -11.75 18.48
C SER A 76 11.50 -11.86 19.92
N SER A 77 10.61 -10.95 20.34
CA SER A 77 10.04 -10.93 21.69
C SER A 77 8.59 -11.43 21.74
N ASP A 78 8.03 -11.82 20.61
CA ASP A 78 6.64 -12.26 20.45
C ASP A 78 5.61 -11.32 21.09
N SER A 79 5.81 -10.00 20.95
CA SER A 79 5.04 -9.03 21.72
C SER A 79 4.79 -7.72 20.98
N TRP A 80 3.64 -7.11 21.28
CA TRP A 80 3.31 -5.74 20.86
C TRP A 80 3.88 -4.71 21.83
N ARG A 81 4.52 -3.67 21.30
CA ARG A 81 4.86 -2.44 22.04
C ARG A 81 4.23 -1.22 21.38
N ARG A 82 3.95 -0.18 22.19
CA ARG A 82 3.55 1.13 21.67
C ARG A 82 4.78 1.89 21.22
N VAL A 83 4.76 2.44 20.02
CA VAL A 83 5.80 3.34 19.53
C VAL A 83 5.22 4.74 19.52
N PHE A 84 5.69 5.56 20.45
CA PHE A 84 5.43 7.00 20.44
C PHE A 84 6.43 7.64 19.51
N ASP A 85 6.24 7.44 18.21
CA ASP A 85 6.90 8.36 17.31
C ASP A 85 6.12 9.66 17.33
N VAL A 86 6.82 10.75 17.65
CA VAL A 86 6.30 12.10 17.45
C VAL A 86 6.33 12.26 15.95
N ASN A 87 5.29 11.78 15.27
CA ASN A 87 5.02 12.18 13.91
C ASN A 87 5.09 13.72 13.93
N PRO A 88 6.09 14.35 13.28
CA PRO A 88 6.39 15.75 13.53
C PRO A 88 5.27 16.69 13.05
N HIS A 89 4.23 16.15 12.39
CA HIS A 89 3.25 16.96 11.69
C HIS A 89 1.82 16.49 12.00
N ARG A 90 1.04 17.43 12.54
CA ARG A 90 -0.34 17.25 13.00
C ARG A 90 -1.24 16.88 11.80
N GLY A 91 -2.14 15.91 11.97
CA GLY A 91 -3.28 15.70 11.06
C GLY A 91 -3.12 14.69 9.91
N GLU A 92 -2.06 13.87 9.87
CA GLU A 92 -1.80 13.03 8.69
C GLU A 92 -2.76 11.85 8.50
N LEU A 93 -3.27 11.72 7.27
CA LEU A 93 -4.11 10.62 6.83
C LEU A 93 -3.27 9.60 6.06
N PHE A 94 -3.03 8.44 6.68
CA PHE A 94 -2.50 7.28 5.98
C PHE A 94 -3.65 6.59 5.25
N TYR A 95 -3.59 6.64 3.92
CA TYR A 95 -4.50 5.94 3.04
C TYR A 95 -3.83 4.63 2.60
N TYR A 96 -4.47 3.51 2.91
CA TYR A 96 -4.04 2.16 2.52
C TYR A 96 -2.75 1.67 3.21
N SER A 97 -2.50 0.37 3.05
CA SER A 97 -1.34 -0.29 3.64
C SER A 97 -0.05 0.04 2.91
N GLY A 98 1.02 0.15 3.70
CA GLY A 98 2.34 0.49 3.19
C GLY A 98 2.95 -0.63 2.38
N VAL A 99 3.87 -0.24 1.50
CA VAL A 99 4.69 -1.16 0.71
C VAL A 99 6.04 -1.31 1.36
N SER A 100 6.46 -2.56 1.59
CA SER A 100 7.78 -2.83 2.13
C SER A 100 8.84 -2.84 1.03
N LEU A 101 9.98 -2.20 1.29
CA LEU A 101 11.15 -2.22 0.43
C LEU A 101 12.43 -2.15 1.28
N LYS A 102 13.38 -3.04 1.02
CA LYS A 102 14.69 -3.11 1.73
C LYS A 102 14.57 -3.10 3.27
N GLY A 103 13.53 -3.77 3.81
CA GLY A 103 13.28 -3.87 5.25
C GLY A 103 12.43 -2.75 5.85
N ASN A 104 12.25 -1.63 5.13
CA ASN A 104 11.44 -0.50 5.55
C ASN A 104 10.07 -0.49 4.88
N SER A 105 9.13 0.30 5.38
CA SER A 105 7.81 0.45 4.77
C SER A 105 7.53 1.89 4.36
N TYR A 106 6.91 2.02 3.19
CA TYR A 106 6.62 3.30 2.56
C TYR A 106 5.11 3.52 2.47
N PHE A 107 4.69 4.74 2.80
CA PHE A 107 3.28 5.11 2.89
C PHE A 107 3.03 6.46 2.25
N PHE A 108 1.84 6.63 1.73
CA PHE A 108 1.31 7.93 1.37
C PHE A 108 0.87 8.70 2.62
N GLY A 109 1.22 9.97 2.70
CA GLY A 109 0.83 10.88 3.76
C GLY A 109 0.32 12.21 3.21
N GLN A 110 -0.62 12.82 3.93
CA GLN A 110 -1.23 14.11 3.60
C GLN A 110 -1.02 15.11 4.72
N GLU A 111 -0.53 16.30 4.39
CA GLU A 111 -0.54 17.44 5.31
C GLU A 111 -1.83 18.24 5.09
N VAL A 112 -2.59 18.42 6.18
CA VAL A 112 -3.75 19.30 6.23
C VAL A 112 -3.42 20.45 7.18
N THR A 113 -3.14 21.63 6.64
CA THR A 113 -3.02 22.84 7.47
C THR A 113 -4.42 23.34 7.77
N ILE A 114 -4.85 23.26 9.03
CA ILE A 114 -6.02 23.97 9.53
C ILE A 114 -5.47 25.21 10.21
N GLU A 115 -5.61 26.37 9.58
CA GLU A 115 -5.34 27.65 10.24
C GLU A 115 -6.53 27.95 11.16
N GLU A 116 -6.25 28.10 12.46
CA GLU A 116 -7.23 28.50 13.47
C GLU A 116 -7.39 30.03 13.44
N GLU A 117 -7.98 30.61 12.39
CA GLU A 117 -8.42 32.02 12.39
C GLU A 117 -9.55 32.22 11.36
N GLU A 118 -10.39 33.24 11.58
CA GLU A 118 -11.80 33.38 11.16
C GLU A 118 -12.11 33.42 9.64
N GLU A 119 -11.18 33.07 8.76
CA GLU A 119 -11.44 32.85 7.35
C GLU A 119 -10.84 31.49 6.93
N GLU A 120 -11.71 30.54 6.56
CA GLU A 120 -11.33 29.21 6.07
C GLU A 120 -10.55 29.30 4.74
N VAL A 121 -9.27 29.68 4.79
CA VAL A 121 -8.35 29.48 3.68
C VAL A 121 -7.82 28.06 3.80
N ILE A 122 -8.53 27.11 3.19
CA ILE A 122 -8.05 25.74 3.04
C ILE A 122 -6.78 25.79 2.18
N SER A 123 -5.61 25.77 2.81
CA SER A 123 -4.35 25.54 2.09
C SER A 123 -4.45 24.20 1.36
N GLN A 124 -4.02 24.15 0.09
CA GLN A 124 -4.06 22.89 -0.66
C GLN A 124 -3.27 21.82 0.09
N PRO A 125 -3.84 20.62 0.30
CA PRO A 125 -3.14 19.56 0.98
C PRO A 125 -1.86 19.21 0.24
N ARG A 126 -0.76 19.06 0.98
CA ARG A 126 0.51 18.62 0.42
C ARG A 126 0.65 17.13 0.64
N ASP A 127 0.69 16.39 -0.45
CA ASP A 127 0.89 14.94 -0.43
C ASP A 127 2.39 14.61 -0.51
N TYR A 128 2.80 13.58 0.23
CA TYR A 128 4.18 13.10 0.27
C TYR A 128 4.23 11.59 0.52
N LEU A 129 5.43 11.04 0.36
CA LEU A 129 5.75 9.67 0.76
C LEU A 129 6.50 9.70 2.10
N LEU A 130 6.16 8.80 3.01
CA LEU A 130 6.83 8.58 4.29
C LEU A 130 7.48 7.22 4.30
N CYS A 131 8.69 7.14 4.87
CA CYS A 131 9.37 5.90 5.17
C CYS A 131 9.31 5.65 6.68
N PHE A 132 8.82 4.50 7.11
CA PHE A 132 9.02 3.99 8.45
C PHE A 132 10.24 3.07 8.46
N ASP A 133 11.26 3.46 9.22
CA ASP A 133 12.47 2.68 9.42
C ASP A 133 12.26 1.69 10.58
N PHE A 134 12.25 0.38 10.29
CA PHE A 134 12.04 -0.65 11.31
C PHE A 134 13.26 -0.90 12.20
N THR A 135 14.44 -0.42 11.81
CA THR A 135 15.64 -0.48 12.64
C THR A 135 15.56 0.57 13.75
N THR A 136 15.20 1.81 13.41
CA THR A 136 15.10 2.90 14.39
C THR A 136 13.70 3.08 14.97
N GLU A 137 12.70 2.42 14.38
CA GLU A 137 11.27 2.52 14.70
C GLU A 137 10.74 3.95 14.62
N ARG A 138 11.15 4.66 13.56
CA ARG A 138 10.83 6.08 13.36
C ARG A 138 10.49 6.39 11.90
N PHE A 139 9.67 7.41 11.71
CA PHE A 139 9.43 8.01 10.42
C PHE A 139 10.62 8.87 10.00
N GLY A 140 11.04 8.68 8.75
CA GLY A 140 11.98 9.54 8.07
C GLY A 140 11.36 10.89 7.66
N PRO A 141 12.15 11.75 6.98
CA PRO A 141 11.63 13.00 6.43
C PRO A 141 10.61 12.74 5.30
N ARG A 142 9.83 13.77 4.98
CA ARG A 142 8.90 13.76 3.85
C ARG A 142 9.66 13.57 2.54
N LEU A 143 9.25 12.58 1.77
CA LEU A 143 9.80 12.28 0.45
C LEU A 143 8.86 12.85 -0.62
N SER A 144 9.43 13.39 -1.68
CA SER A 144 8.67 13.96 -2.79
C SER A 144 7.92 12.89 -3.59
N LEU A 145 6.71 13.22 -4.03
CA LEU A 145 5.96 12.43 -4.99
C LEU A 145 6.35 12.81 -6.43
N PRO A 146 6.11 11.94 -7.43
CA PRO A 146 6.51 12.20 -8.81
C PRO A 146 5.70 13.28 -9.53
N PHE A 147 4.57 13.73 -8.96
CA PHE A 147 3.64 14.67 -9.58
C PHE A 147 3.69 16.04 -8.91
N ASN A 148 3.50 17.09 -9.71
CA ASN A 148 3.38 18.45 -9.23
C ASN A 148 1.98 18.72 -8.66
N PRO A 149 1.84 19.57 -7.63
CA PRO A 149 0.54 19.97 -7.12
C PRO A 149 -0.28 20.75 -8.19
N PRO A 150 -1.63 20.68 -8.15
CA PRO A 150 -2.45 20.08 -7.09
C PRO A 150 -2.39 18.55 -7.16
N SER A 151 -1.99 17.96 -6.02
CA SER A 151 -1.82 16.52 -5.91
C SER A 151 -3.19 15.85 -5.92
N PRO A 152 -3.30 14.66 -6.52
CA PRO A 152 -4.58 13.95 -6.61
C PRO A 152 -5.03 13.45 -5.25
N ASN A 153 -6.35 13.32 -5.08
CA ASN A 153 -6.90 12.58 -3.95
C ASN A 153 -6.27 11.16 -3.91
N PHE A 154 -5.85 10.70 -2.73
CA PHE A 154 -5.27 9.37 -2.49
C PHE A 154 -6.12 8.21 -3.00
N ASP A 155 -7.42 8.42 -3.18
CA ASP A 155 -8.32 7.47 -3.86
C ASP A 155 -7.84 7.08 -5.27
N TYR A 156 -6.91 7.84 -5.86
CA TYR A 156 -6.36 7.62 -7.19
C TYR A 156 -4.87 7.26 -7.20
N LEU A 157 -4.26 7.00 -6.04
CA LEU A 157 -2.85 6.65 -5.91
C LEU A 157 -2.67 5.21 -5.41
N THR A 158 -1.89 4.42 -6.15
CA THR A 158 -1.45 3.09 -5.69
C THR A 158 0.06 3.05 -5.58
N LEU A 159 0.57 2.53 -4.47
CA LEU A 159 1.99 2.24 -4.30
C LEU A 159 2.23 0.75 -4.55
N SER A 160 3.33 0.43 -5.21
CA SER A 160 3.81 -0.94 -5.39
C SER A 160 5.34 -0.99 -5.35
N TRP A 161 5.89 -2.19 -5.22
CA TRP A 161 7.33 -2.43 -5.36
C TRP A 161 7.64 -2.97 -6.75
N ALA A 162 8.85 -2.69 -7.24
CA ALA A 162 9.34 -3.15 -8.53
C ALA A 162 10.74 -3.77 -8.39
N ARG A 163 10.86 -5.02 -8.85
CA ARG A 163 12.11 -5.79 -8.90
C ARG A 163 12.95 -5.72 -7.62
N ASP A 164 12.29 -5.79 -6.46
CA ASP A 164 12.88 -5.86 -5.12
C ASP A 164 13.70 -4.62 -4.67
N GLU A 165 13.86 -3.61 -5.51
CA GLU A 165 14.79 -2.48 -5.25
C GLU A 165 14.18 -1.09 -5.47
N LYS A 166 13.02 -1.02 -6.13
CA LYS A 166 12.37 0.22 -6.53
C LYS A 166 10.93 0.28 -6.04
N LEU A 167 10.42 1.50 -5.94
CA LEU A 167 8.99 1.77 -5.79
C LEU A 167 8.38 2.12 -7.14
N ALA A 168 7.11 1.78 -7.30
CA ALA A 168 6.27 2.21 -8.40
C ALA A 168 5.03 2.90 -7.86
N VAL A 169 4.64 4.01 -8.49
CA VAL A 169 3.44 4.76 -8.15
C VAL A 169 2.53 4.79 -9.36
N LEU A 170 1.32 4.31 -9.19
CA LEU A 170 0.22 4.47 -10.13
C LEU A 170 -0.53 5.75 -9.77
N TYR A 171 -0.74 6.60 -10.77
CA TYR A 171 -1.52 7.81 -10.65
C TYR A 171 -2.62 7.84 -11.73
N ASN A 172 -3.89 7.90 -11.28
CA ASN A 172 -5.05 8.14 -12.14
C ASN A 172 -5.48 9.61 -12.05
N HIS A 173 -5.48 10.33 -13.16
CA HIS A 173 -5.82 11.75 -13.15
C HIS A 173 -7.32 11.98 -12.86
N TYR A 174 -7.63 12.88 -11.91
CA TYR A 174 -9.03 13.17 -11.57
C TYR A 174 -9.82 13.78 -12.74
N ASN A 175 -9.18 14.69 -13.49
CA ASN A 175 -9.79 15.43 -14.61
C ASN A 175 -9.76 14.65 -15.94
N THR A 176 -8.75 13.80 -16.12
CA THR A 176 -8.56 12.96 -17.32
C THR A 176 -8.52 11.51 -16.89
N ARG A 177 -9.67 10.99 -16.47
CA ARG A 177 -9.77 9.67 -15.84
C ARG A 177 -9.26 8.57 -16.75
N GLU A 178 -9.28 8.76 -18.06
CA GLU A 178 -8.80 7.81 -19.04
C GLU A 178 -7.26 7.70 -19.06
N ILE A 179 -6.54 8.68 -18.51
CA ILE A 179 -5.09 8.72 -18.47
C ILE A 179 -4.57 8.12 -17.16
N ILE A 180 -3.73 7.10 -17.32
CA ILE A 180 -3.01 6.43 -16.25
C ILE A 180 -1.52 6.73 -16.40
N GLU A 181 -0.89 7.21 -15.34
CA GLU A 181 0.56 7.37 -15.28
C GLU A 181 1.17 6.41 -14.26
N ILE A 182 2.25 5.76 -14.66
CA ILE A 182 3.04 4.90 -13.80
C ILE A 182 4.43 5.50 -13.72
N TRP A 183 4.85 5.78 -12.50
CA TRP A 183 6.16 6.29 -12.17
C TRP A 183 6.96 5.21 -11.47
N ILE A 184 8.25 5.16 -11.73
CA ILE A 184 9.19 4.25 -11.07
C ILE A 184 10.31 5.07 -10.41
N SER A 185 10.73 4.65 -9.23
CA SER A 185 11.85 5.30 -8.55
C SER A 185 13.16 4.99 -9.26
N THR A 186 13.94 6.01 -9.59
CA THR A 186 15.33 5.88 -10.08
C THR A 186 16.33 5.80 -8.94
N LYS A 187 15.97 6.39 -7.79
CA LYS A 187 16.70 6.28 -6.52
C LYS A 187 15.69 6.21 -5.39
N ILE A 188 15.92 5.33 -4.42
CA ILE A 188 15.09 5.22 -3.22
C ILE A 188 15.95 4.82 -2.02
N GLU A 189 15.93 5.68 -1.01
CA GLU A 189 16.55 5.51 0.30
C GLU A 189 15.56 6.00 1.37
N PRO A 190 15.77 5.73 2.67
CA PRO A 190 14.83 6.16 3.71
C PRO A 190 14.55 7.67 3.77
N ASN A 191 15.47 8.49 3.27
CA ASN A 191 15.42 9.95 3.33
C ASN A 191 15.44 10.66 1.96
N THR A 192 15.47 9.93 0.85
CA THR A 192 15.48 10.54 -0.49
C THR A 192 14.85 9.62 -1.52
N VAL A 193 14.14 10.23 -2.48
CA VAL A 193 13.56 9.53 -3.63
C VAL A 193 13.70 10.41 -4.87
N SER A 194 13.94 9.77 -6.01
CA SER A 194 13.82 10.40 -7.33
C SER A 194 13.03 9.47 -8.24
N TRP A 195 12.29 10.06 -9.17
CA TRP A 195 11.32 9.35 -10.00
C TRP A 195 11.62 9.56 -11.49
N SER A 196 11.16 8.61 -12.30
CA SER A 196 11.04 8.75 -13.75
C SER A 196 9.72 8.16 -14.21
N THR A 197 9.16 8.71 -15.28
CA THR A 197 7.98 8.13 -15.92
C THR A 197 8.34 6.75 -16.48
N PHE A 198 7.54 5.74 -16.12
CA PHE A 198 7.67 4.39 -16.63
C PHE A 198 6.74 4.17 -17.83
N LEU A 199 5.45 4.46 -17.64
CA LEU A 199 4.40 4.34 -18.65
C LEU A 199 3.37 5.46 -18.47
N THR A 200 2.90 6.02 -19.58
CA THR A 200 1.71 6.86 -19.63
C THR A 200 0.76 6.21 -20.63
N VAL A 201 -0.45 5.89 -20.19
CA VAL A 201 -1.41 5.13 -20.96
C VAL A 201 -2.71 5.91 -21.04
N ASP A 202 -3.17 6.15 -22.27
CA ASP A 202 -4.55 6.57 -22.52
C ASP A 202 -5.42 5.30 -22.69
N THR A 203 -6.18 4.98 -21.65
CA THR A 203 -7.05 3.81 -21.63
C THR A 203 -8.24 3.94 -22.58
N SER A 204 -8.59 5.15 -23.04
CA SER A 204 -9.64 5.33 -24.04
C SER A 204 -9.27 4.79 -25.42
N LEU A 205 -7.96 4.65 -25.69
CA LEU A 205 -7.43 4.12 -26.95
C LEU A 205 -7.31 2.59 -26.95
N ILE A 206 -7.57 1.93 -25.82
CA ILE A 206 -7.39 0.48 -25.68
C ILE A 206 -8.74 -0.23 -25.83
N ASN A 207 -8.93 -0.87 -26.98
CA ASN A 207 -10.09 -1.71 -27.23
C ASN A 207 -10.09 -2.96 -26.32
N GLY A 208 -11.22 -3.23 -25.66
CA GLY A 208 -11.42 -4.42 -24.83
C GLY A 208 -11.10 -4.25 -23.35
N LEU A 209 -10.69 -3.05 -22.92
CA LEU A 209 -10.75 -2.70 -21.49
C LEU A 209 -12.21 -2.64 -21.01
N PRO A 210 -12.49 -2.98 -19.74
CA PRO A 210 -13.79 -2.74 -19.15
C PRO A 210 -14.14 -1.25 -19.15
N ASP A 211 -15.42 -0.94 -19.30
CA ASP A 211 -15.91 0.42 -19.11
C ASP A 211 -15.46 0.97 -17.75
N ARG A 212 -14.96 2.21 -17.76
CA ARG A 212 -14.51 2.93 -16.56
C ARG A 212 -13.40 2.22 -15.76
N PHE A 213 -12.54 1.49 -16.48
CA PHE A 213 -11.36 0.78 -15.95
C PHE A 213 -10.51 1.60 -14.96
N SER A 214 -10.43 2.91 -15.13
CA SER A 214 -9.66 3.83 -14.30
C SER A 214 -10.43 4.53 -13.18
N THR A 215 -11.77 4.47 -13.23
CA THR A 215 -12.65 5.29 -12.37
C THR A 215 -13.34 4.47 -11.27
N PHE A 216 -13.50 3.15 -11.48
CA PHE A 216 -14.32 2.30 -10.59
C PHE A 216 -13.53 1.49 -9.56
N TYR A 217 -12.21 1.61 -9.56
CA TYR A 217 -11.37 0.76 -8.73
C TYR A 217 -10.55 1.65 -7.81
N GLY A 218 -10.80 1.52 -6.50
CA GLY A 218 -9.82 1.96 -5.51
C GLY A 218 -8.48 1.26 -5.77
N PRO A 219 -7.37 1.88 -5.35
CA PRO A 219 -6.02 1.41 -5.65
C PRO A 219 -5.85 -0.06 -5.22
N ARG A 220 -5.93 -0.97 -6.20
CA ARG A 220 -5.64 -2.40 -6.02
C ARG A 220 -4.22 -2.64 -6.50
N SER A 221 -3.55 -3.58 -5.83
CA SER A 221 -2.18 -4.00 -6.12
C SER A 221 -1.94 -4.13 -7.63
N PHE A 222 -0.97 -3.40 -8.16
CA PHE A 222 -0.42 -3.58 -9.50
C PHE A 222 1.04 -3.97 -9.37
N PHE A 223 1.64 -4.49 -10.42
CA PHE A 223 3.10 -4.58 -10.51
C PHE A 223 3.55 -4.25 -11.93
N ILE A 224 4.85 -4.01 -12.09
CA ILE A 224 5.46 -3.71 -13.37
C ILE A 224 6.54 -4.72 -13.72
N ASP A 225 6.69 -4.97 -15.01
CA ASP A 225 7.83 -5.69 -15.56
C ASP A 225 8.66 -4.70 -16.38
N GLU A 226 9.81 -4.29 -15.83
CA GLU A 226 10.70 -3.31 -16.47
C GLU A 226 11.27 -3.79 -17.81
N GLU A 227 11.61 -5.08 -17.95
CA GLU A 227 12.19 -5.63 -19.18
C GLU A 227 11.17 -5.67 -20.32
N LYS A 228 9.94 -6.08 -20.01
CA LYS A 228 8.85 -6.11 -20.98
C LYS A 228 8.17 -4.76 -21.17
N LYS A 229 8.47 -3.79 -20.30
CA LYS A 229 7.84 -2.47 -20.24
C LYS A 229 6.30 -2.57 -20.17
N VAL A 230 5.80 -3.41 -19.27
CA VAL A 230 4.36 -3.60 -19.04
C VAL A 230 3.99 -3.40 -17.58
N ALA A 231 2.75 -3.00 -17.35
CA ALA A 231 2.08 -2.98 -16.06
C ALA A 231 0.97 -4.03 -16.03
N VAL A 232 0.81 -4.68 -14.89
CA VAL A 232 -0.21 -5.71 -14.66
C VAL A 232 -1.14 -5.26 -13.55
N PHE A 233 -2.42 -5.21 -13.87
CA PHE A 233 -3.50 -4.81 -12.97
C PHE A 233 -4.38 -6.01 -12.67
N PHE A 234 -4.78 -6.15 -11.41
CA PHE A 234 -5.66 -7.24 -10.98
C PHE A 234 -7.06 -6.73 -10.67
N ASP A 235 -8.05 -7.49 -11.12
CA ASP A 235 -9.45 -7.18 -10.91
C ASP A 235 -10.27 -8.45 -10.65
N ASN A 236 -11.38 -8.29 -9.96
CA ASN A 236 -12.35 -9.34 -9.69
C ASN A 236 -13.62 -9.02 -10.47
N LYS A 237 -13.93 -9.83 -11.49
CA LYS A 237 -15.17 -9.71 -12.26
C LYS A 237 -16.27 -10.59 -11.69
N GLY A 238 -17.40 -9.98 -11.35
CA GLY A 238 -18.63 -10.68 -11.03
C GLY A 238 -19.38 -11.12 -12.29
N THR A 239 -19.99 -12.30 -12.23
CA THR A 239 -20.94 -12.82 -13.22
C THR A 239 -22.12 -13.45 -12.48
N GLU A 240 -23.22 -13.72 -13.20
CA GLU A 240 -24.39 -14.42 -12.65
C GLU A 240 -24.05 -15.78 -12.02
N THR A 241 -22.94 -16.42 -12.44
CA THR A 241 -22.53 -17.76 -12.00
C THR A 241 -21.32 -17.75 -11.04
N GLY A 242 -20.79 -16.58 -10.68
CA GLY A 242 -19.67 -16.47 -9.73
C GLY A 242 -18.73 -15.29 -10.01
N CYS A 243 -17.67 -15.17 -9.21
CA CYS A 243 -16.61 -14.17 -9.42
C CYS A 243 -15.35 -14.83 -9.99
N TYR A 244 -14.60 -14.13 -10.83
CA TYR A 244 -13.29 -14.61 -11.29
C TYR A 244 -12.27 -13.47 -11.28
N GLN A 245 -11.01 -13.82 -11.05
CA GLN A 245 -9.91 -12.87 -11.08
C GLN A 245 -9.35 -12.74 -12.50
N VAL A 246 -9.09 -11.51 -12.92
CA VAL A 246 -8.52 -11.16 -14.21
C VAL A 246 -7.27 -10.33 -13.99
N ALA A 247 -6.22 -10.63 -14.75
CA ALA A 247 -5.09 -9.74 -14.94
C ALA A 247 -5.24 -9.01 -16.28
N TYR A 248 -5.09 -7.69 -16.24
CA TYR A 248 -4.91 -6.87 -17.43
C TYR A 248 -3.44 -6.49 -17.53
N ILE A 249 -2.84 -6.80 -18.66
CA ILE A 249 -1.46 -6.50 -18.99
C ILE A 249 -1.51 -5.37 -20.00
N ILE A 250 -0.95 -4.22 -19.62
CA ILE A 250 -0.92 -3.01 -20.43
C ILE A 250 0.54 -2.64 -20.65
N GLY A 251 0.91 -2.32 -21.87
CA GLY A 251 2.25 -1.89 -22.23
C GLY A 251 2.23 -0.61 -23.06
N ASP A 252 3.42 -0.22 -23.47
CA ASP A 252 3.60 0.93 -24.35
C ASP A 252 2.94 0.69 -25.73
N ASN A 253 2.68 1.77 -26.47
CA ASN A 253 2.08 1.75 -27.82
C ASN A 253 0.72 1.01 -27.90
N GLY A 254 -0.08 1.04 -26.82
CA GLY A 254 -1.40 0.42 -26.79
C GLY A 254 -1.39 -1.11 -26.67
N TYR A 255 -0.26 -1.72 -26.29
CA TYR A 255 -0.22 -3.15 -26.00
C TYR A 255 -1.21 -3.49 -24.89
N PHE A 256 -2.10 -4.44 -25.17
CA PHE A 256 -3.10 -4.89 -24.22
C PHE A 256 -3.36 -6.40 -24.33
N LYS A 257 -3.41 -7.05 -23.17
CA LYS A 257 -3.84 -8.44 -23.04
C LYS A 257 -4.59 -8.62 -21.73
N SER A 258 -5.67 -9.41 -21.75
CA SER A 258 -6.32 -9.86 -20.52
C SER A 258 -6.16 -11.37 -20.35
N VAL A 259 -6.00 -11.80 -19.10
CA VAL A 259 -5.83 -13.22 -18.72
C VAL A 259 -6.75 -13.52 -17.55
N LYS A 260 -7.58 -14.56 -17.66
CA LYS A 260 -8.34 -15.12 -16.54
C LYS A 260 -7.38 -15.93 -15.67
N ILE A 261 -7.22 -15.54 -14.41
CA ILE A 261 -6.26 -16.16 -13.49
C ILE A 261 -6.89 -17.29 -12.70
N GLY A 262 -8.16 -17.15 -12.34
CA GLY A 262 -8.86 -18.18 -11.57
C GLY A 262 -10.30 -17.82 -11.25
N VAL A 263 -11.06 -18.83 -10.85
CA VAL A 263 -12.44 -18.66 -10.38
C VAL A 263 -12.41 -18.46 -8.86
N ILE A 264 -13.03 -17.40 -8.40
CA ILE A 264 -13.29 -17.15 -6.98
C ILE A 264 -14.57 -17.90 -6.66
N SER A 265 -14.43 -19.15 -6.21
CA SER A 265 -15.53 -19.96 -5.72
C SER A 265 -15.92 -19.50 -4.31
N ASN A 266 -16.68 -18.42 -4.24
CA ASN A 266 -17.71 -18.11 -3.23
C ASN A 266 -17.97 -16.59 -3.18
N SER A 267 -19.24 -16.24 -3.26
CA SER A 267 -19.79 -14.88 -3.16
C SER A 267 -19.92 -14.37 -1.71
N GLN A 268 -19.21 -14.96 -0.76
CA GLN A 268 -19.36 -14.61 0.65
C GLN A 268 -18.11 -13.92 1.17
N TRP A 269 -18.35 -12.74 1.71
CA TRP A 269 -17.47 -11.78 2.37
C TRP A 269 -16.80 -12.32 3.65
N GLN A 270 -16.44 -13.60 3.65
CA GLN A 270 -15.98 -14.39 4.80
C GLN A 270 -14.57 -14.94 4.55
N GLN A 271 -13.68 -14.17 3.94
CA GLN A 271 -12.25 -14.50 3.92
C GLN A 271 -11.52 -13.45 4.74
N GLY A 272 -10.47 -13.87 5.45
CA GLY A 272 -9.57 -12.98 6.14
C GLY A 272 -9.09 -11.84 5.23
N ILE A 273 -8.97 -10.63 5.78
CA ILE A 273 -8.64 -9.44 4.99
C ILE A 273 -7.13 -9.42 4.78
N LEU A 274 -6.66 -9.57 3.54
CA LEU A 274 -5.25 -9.29 3.19
C LEU A 274 -5.01 -7.80 3.45
N VAL A 275 -4.19 -7.50 4.46
CA VAL A 275 -3.91 -6.13 4.85
C VAL A 275 -2.56 -5.66 4.38
N CYS A 276 -1.56 -6.52 4.22
CA CYS A 276 -0.27 -6.11 3.69
C CYS A 276 0.39 -7.31 2.99
N SER A 277 1.18 -7.02 1.96
CA SER A 277 2.09 -7.99 1.37
C SER A 277 3.46 -7.37 1.31
N SER A 278 4.46 -8.14 1.69
CA SER A 278 5.84 -7.70 1.75
C SER A 278 6.71 -8.71 1.03
N TYR A 279 7.58 -8.23 0.16
CA TYR A 279 8.65 -9.06 -0.35
C TYR A 279 9.81 -9.00 0.65
N VAL A 280 10.00 -10.05 1.43
CA VAL A 280 11.15 -10.15 2.33
C VAL A 280 12.02 -11.32 1.89
N PRO A 281 13.24 -11.07 1.38
CA PRO A 281 14.14 -12.11 0.91
C PRO A 281 14.78 -12.94 2.05
N SER A 282 14.11 -13.12 3.19
CA SER A 282 14.66 -13.86 4.33
C SER A 282 14.15 -15.31 4.39
N LEU A 283 15.06 -16.23 4.70
CA LEU A 283 14.76 -17.62 5.10
C LEU A 283 14.38 -17.69 6.59
N VAL A 284 13.99 -16.56 7.20
CA VAL A 284 13.68 -16.55 8.64
C VAL A 284 12.44 -17.40 8.81
N GLN A 285 12.61 -18.51 9.52
CA GLN A 285 11.50 -19.37 9.90
C GLN A 285 10.58 -18.54 10.77
N LEU A 286 9.29 -18.52 10.41
CA LEU A 286 8.27 -18.10 11.35
C LEU A 286 8.30 -19.13 12.48
N GLN A 287 8.82 -18.75 13.64
CA GLN A 287 8.79 -19.61 14.82
C GLN A 287 7.34 -19.75 15.28
N ASP A 288 6.92 -20.96 15.64
CA ASP A 288 5.58 -21.23 16.18
C ASP A 288 5.35 -20.42 17.47
#